data_AF-A0AAD8U9K1-F1
#
_entry.id   AF-A0AAD8U9K1-F1
#
_cell.length_a   1.000
_cell.length_b   1.000
_cell.length_c   1.000
_cell.angle_alpha   90.00
_cell.angle_beta   90.00
_cell.angle_gamma   90.00
#
_symmetry.space_group_name_H-M   'P 1'
#
loop_
_entity.id
_entity.type
_entity.pdbx_description
1 polymer ?
#
loop_
_entity_poly.entity_id
_entity_poly.type
_entity_poly.pdbx_seq_one_letter_code
_entity_poly.pdbx_strand_id
1 'polypeptide(L)'
;MAHASKQTNRQWLYSNVYLDDAERNTNNFWASEFRKMFPEANDEFINTQEESPDGGRLKFDRVVWENSSSGLVRKVVAGEDKKIGVSKGDIVTAENDVEKKALLAMDKDGLDALYCHTTRGTMFRTWIIRNPTRQLEPLFGTDTRGDMDQYVEYRTVPGQYHLHRLGSLVKNEPEPILDDFKFLYDLGAGIVWDHRHMQMQLDFEHRHSDAMAALLPQQEGFNAASIPQAAEGLELPSAMQADNEGFEEETSEMSETPTFGQEQTDDSYRGQSSQTQEQTQVQASSSLAVYHEVRLSVERKKKGTYIVFNHGGRSFRTTGDQWMSARDENNRQCYQWYSNSAKLFFRAYQWP
;
A
#
# COMPACT_ATOMS: atom_id res chain seq x y z
N MET A 1 -17.56 4.63 31.55
CA MET A 1 -17.91 5.27 30.26
C MET A 1 -16.93 4.75 29.23
N ALA A 2 -17.40 4.01 28.23
CA ALA A 2 -16.55 3.48 27.17
C ALA A 2 -16.63 4.41 25.95
N HIS A 3 -15.47 4.82 25.45
CA HIS A 3 -15.37 5.60 24.21
C HIS A 3 -15.50 4.64 23.03
N ALA A 4 -16.52 4.83 22.20
CA ALA A 4 -16.57 4.22 20.88
C ALA A 4 -15.38 4.74 20.07
N SER A 5 -14.36 3.90 19.88
CA SER A 5 -13.25 4.21 18.98
C SER A 5 -13.82 4.40 17.57
N LYS A 6 -13.68 5.60 17.02
CA LYS A 6 -14.09 5.87 15.64
C LYS A 6 -13.20 5.05 14.72
N GLN A 7 -13.80 4.15 13.95
CA GLN A 7 -13.10 3.41 12.90
C GLN A 7 -12.44 4.43 11.96
N THR A 8 -11.14 4.27 11.73
CA THR A 8 -10.40 5.15 10.81
C THR A 8 -10.80 4.83 9.37
N ASN A 9 -10.64 5.79 8.46
CA ASN A 9 -10.90 5.56 7.03
C ASN A 9 -10.08 4.37 6.47
N ARG A 10 -8.84 4.20 6.94
CA ARG A 10 -7.96 3.08 6.58
C ARG A 10 -8.56 1.74 6.99
N GLN A 11 -9.04 1.62 8.22
CA GLN A 11 -9.69 0.40 8.72
C GLN A 11 -10.95 0.07 7.92
N TRP A 12 -11.73 1.08 7.56
CA TRP A 12 -12.94 0.90 6.75
C TRP A 12 -12.59 0.40 5.34
N LEU A 13 -11.67 1.06 4.63
CA LEU A 13 -11.22 0.66 3.30
C LEU A 13 -10.65 -0.77 3.30
N TYR A 14 -9.79 -1.08 4.27
CA TYR A 14 -9.23 -2.43 4.43
C TYR A 14 -10.33 -3.47 4.63
N SER A 15 -11.25 -3.26 5.57
CA SER A 15 -12.34 -4.22 5.84
C SER A 15 -13.28 -4.41 4.65
N ASN A 16 -13.53 -3.37 3.86
CA ASN A 16 -14.43 -3.44 2.71
C ASN A 16 -13.92 -4.34 1.59
N VAL A 17 -12.60 -4.51 1.45
CA VAL A 17 -12.01 -5.45 0.49
C VAL A 17 -12.52 -6.88 0.75
N TYR A 18 -12.78 -7.21 2.01
CA TYR A 18 -13.21 -8.53 2.46
C TYR A 18 -14.73 -8.67 2.60
N LEU A 19 -15.43 -7.57 2.88
CA LEU A 19 -16.89 -7.55 3.05
C LEU A 19 -17.63 -7.62 1.70
N ASP A 20 -17.03 -7.09 0.64
CA ASP A 20 -17.61 -7.03 -0.69
C ASP A 20 -16.50 -7.28 -1.72
N ASP A 21 -16.52 -8.48 -2.33
CA ASP A 21 -15.56 -8.97 -3.34
C ASP A 21 -15.74 -8.25 -4.68
N ALA A 22 -15.59 -6.93 -4.63
CA ALA A 22 -15.62 -6.01 -5.75
C ALA A 22 -14.23 -5.40 -5.97
N GLU A 23 -13.78 -5.41 -7.22
CA GLU A 23 -12.46 -4.89 -7.60
C GLU A 23 -12.28 -3.42 -7.20
N ARG A 24 -13.34 -2.62 -7.32
CA ARG A 24 -13.36 -1.22 -6.88
C ARG A 24 -12.96 -1.03 -5.40
N ASN A 25 -13.28 -1.98 -4.52
CA ASN A 25 -12.88 -1.88 -3.10
C ASN A 25 -11.36 -2.07 -2.95
N THR A 26 -10.79 -2.99 -3.73
CA THR A 26 -9.34 -3.20 -3.81
C THR A 26 -8.63 -1.96 -4.34
N ASN A 27 -9.11 -1.43 -5.47
CA ASN A 27 -8.55 -0.20 -6.06
C ASN A 27 -8.64 1.00 -5.11
N ASN A 28 -9.77 1.22 -4.42
CA ASN A 28 -9.90 2.30 -3.44
C ASN A 28 -8.92 2.17 -2.26
N PHE A 29 -8.72 0.93 -1.76
CA PHE A 29 -7.75 0.67 -0.70
C PHE A 29 -6.33 1.03 -1.17
N TRP A 30 -5.89 0.48 -2.31
CA TRP A 30 -4.54 0.73 -2.83
C TRP A 30 -4.31 2.17 -3.24
N ALA A 31 -5.30 2.84 -3.84
CA ALA A 31 -5.21 4.27 -4.11
C ALA A 31 -5.04 5.08 -2.82
N SER A 32 -5.72 4.70 -1.73
CA SER A 32 -5.52 5.35 -0.43
C SER A 32 -4.14 5.09 0.16
N GLU A 33 -3.57 3.90 0.01
CA GLU A 33 -2.23 3.60 0.53
C GLU A 33 -1.14 4.31 -0.28
N PHE A 34 -1.27 4.38 -1.59
CA PHE A 34 -0.33 5.11 -2.43
C PHE A 34 -0.39 6.62 -2.24
N ARG A 35 -1.56 7.22 -2.00
CA ARG A 35 -1.63 8.66 -1.63
C ARG A 35 -0.93 8.97 -0.30
N LYS A 36 -0.82 8.01 0.62
CA LYS A 36 -0.05 8.20 1.86
C LYS A 36 1.45 8.07 1.60
N MET A 37 1.82 7.11 0.74
CA MET A 37 3.21 6.85 0.38
C MET A 37 3.81 7.95 -0.50
N PHE A 38 3.04 8.42 -1.47
CA PHE A 38 3.37 9.45 -2.45
C PHE A 38 2.35 10.60 -2.29
N PRO A 39 2.50 11.41 -1.22
CA PRO A 39 1.59 12.52 -0.98
C PRO A 39 1.69 13.54 -2.10
N GLU A 40 0.55 14.06 -2.54
CA GLU A 40 0.46 15.16 -3.51
C GLU A 40 0.84 16.51 -2.90
N ALA A 41 1.28 16.52 -1.63
CA ALA A 41 1.79 17.70 -0.97
C ALA A 41 3.09 18.15 -1.66
N ASN A 42 3.19 19.45 -1.93
CA ASN A 42 4.33 20.08 -2.63
C ASN A 42 4.46 19.72 -4.12
N ASP A 43 3.41 19.20 -4.75
CA ASP A 43 3.37 18.89 -6.19
C ASP A 43 4.48 17.93 -6.67
N GLU A 44 5.10 17.19 -5.75
CA GLU A 44 6.18 16.22 -6.04
C GLU A 44 5.62 14.95 -6.69
N PHE A 45 4.44 14.52 -6.25
CA PHE A 45 3.77 13.34 -6.79
C PHE A 45 2.34 13.64 -7.23
N ILE A 46 1.87 12.94 -8.26
CA ILE A 46 0.47 12.99 -8.72
C ILE A 46 -0.06 11.57 -8.78
N ASN A 47 -1.16 11.28 -8.08
CA ASN A 47 -1.81 9.96 -8.11
C ASN A 47 -3.04 10.01 -9.01
N THR A 48 -3.02 9.26 -10.12
CA THR A 48 -4.14 9.16 -11.05
C THR A 48 -4.73 7.75 -11.06
N GLN A 49 -5.96 7.64 -11.55
CA GLN A 49 -6.66 6.38 -11.78
C GLN A 49 -7.12 6.31 -13.23
N GLU A 50 -7.26 5.10 -13.77
CA GLU A 50 -7.84 4.85 -15.10
C GLU A 50 -7.11 5.60 -16.23
N GLU A 51 -5.79 5.65 -16.13
CA GLU A 51 -4.92 6.41 -17.04
C GLU A 51 -4.33 5.53 -18.13
N SER A 52 -4.38 6.02 -19.37
CA SER A 52 -3.81 5.32 -20.51
C SER A 52 -2.33 5.66 -20.71
N PRO A 53 -1.45 4.66 -20.91
CA PRO A 53 -0.04 4.91 -21.17
C PRO A 53 0.14 5.76 -22.44
N ASP A 54 -0.62 5.46 -23.50
CA ASP A 54 -0.47 6.05 -24.84
C ASP A 54 -1.67 6.91 -25.28
N GLY A 55 -2.69 7.07 -24.44
CA GLY A 55 -3.95 7.74 -24.81
C GLY A 55 -4.94 6.81 -25.52
N GLY A 56 -4.61 5.52 -25.64
CA GLY A 56 -5.46 4.47 -26.17
C GLY A 56 -6.52 3.96 -25.16
N ARG A 57 -7.01 2.75 -25.44
CA ARG A 57 -8.05 2.10 -24.62
C ARG A 57 -7.51 1.36 -23.40
N LEU A 58 -6.23 0.97 -23.45
CA LEU A 58 -5.60 0.31 -22.32
C LEU A 58 -5.37 1.36 -21.23
N LYS A 59 -5.69 1.02 -20.00
CA LYS A 59 -5.57 1.88 -18.84
C LYS A 59 -4.96 1.12 -17.68
N PHE A 60 -4.13 1.79 -16.91
CA PHE A 60 -3.77 1.33 -15.59
C PHE A 60 -4.87 1.68 -14.60
N ASP A 61 -5.11 0.82 -13.63
CA ASP A 61 -6.07 1.10 -12.56
C ASP A 61 -5.57 2.22 -11.66
N ARG A 62 -4.24 2.38 -11.59
CA ARG A 62 -3.54 3.39 -10.79
C ARG A 62 -2.18 3.74 -11.37
N VAL A 63 -1.83 5.02 -11.36
CA VAL A 63 -0.50 5.53 -11.74
C VAL A 63 -0.03 6.56 -10.72
N VAL A 64 1.26 6.55 -10.41
CA VAL A 64 1.96 7.59 -9.68
C VAL A 64 2.94 8.25 -10.63
N TRP A 65 2.81 9.57 -10.75
CA TRP A 65 3.78 10.42 -11.42
C TRP A 65 4.67 11.10 -10.41
N GLU A 66 5.92 11.32 -10.79
CA GLU A 66 6.88 12.15 -10.09
C GLU A 66 7.11 13.42 -10.92
N ASN A 67 7.02 14.57 -10.27
CA ASN A 67 7.41 15.85 -10.83
C ASN A 67 8.86 16.12 -10.43
N SER A 68 9.78 15.90 -11.37
CA SER A 68 11.20 16.14 -11.11
C SER A 68 11.49 17.62 -10.92
N SER A 69 12.59 17.93 -10.24
CA SER A 69 13.07 19.30 -10.07
C SER A 69 13.39 20.02 -11.39
N SER A 70 13.58 19.28 -12.50
CA SER A 70 13.73 19.85 -13.84
C SER A 70 12.39 20.21 -14.51
N GLY A 71 11.27 20.06 -13.82
CA GLY A 71 9.91 20.25 -14.35
C GLY A 71 9.43 19.13 -15.27
N LEU A 72 10.19 18.04 -15.39
CA LEU A 72 9.79 16.86 -16.14
C LEU A 72 8.88 15.99 -15.26
N VAL A 73 7.67 15.71 -15.74
CA VAL A 73 6.72 14.81 -15.09
C VAL A 73 6.87 13.43 -15.70
N ARG A 74 7.18 12.40 -14.90
CA ARG A 74 7.41 11.03 -15.37
C ARG A 74 6.64 10.00 -14.53
N LYS A 75 6.19 8.91 -15.16
CA LYS A 75 5.55 7.81 -14.43
C LYS A 75 6.61 7.04 -13.66
N VAL A 76 6.35 6.82 -12.37
CA VAL A 76 7.27 6.06 -11.49
C VAL A 76 6.67 4.76 -10.99
N VAL A 77 5.35 4.70 -10.82
CA VAL A 77 4.65 3.47 -10.47
C VAL A 77 3.37 3.33 -11.28
N ALA A 78 3.11 2.13 -11.80
CA ALA A 78 1.83 1.77 -12.40
C ALA A 78 1.27 0.49 -11.76
N GLY A 79 -0.06 0.36 -11.69
CA GLY A 79 -0.66 -0.82 -11.07
C GLY A 79 -1.92 -1.35 -11.73
N GLU A 80 -2.13 -2.65 -11.49
CA GLU A 80 -3.28 -3.43 -11.91
C GLU A 80 -3.85 -4.15 -10.67
N ASP A 81 -5.13 -3.90 -10.40
CA ASP A 81 -5.82 -4.35 -9.21
C ASP A 81 -6.79 -5.49 -9.54
N LYS A 82 -6.85 -6.48 -8.65
CA LYS A 82 -7.83 -7.57 -8.73
C LYS A 82 -8.47 -7.81 -7.38
N LYS A 83 -9.71 -8.25 -7.41
CA LYS A 83 -10.47 -8.62 -6.20
C LYS A 83 -9.90 -9.86 -5.51
N ILE A 84 -10.29 -10.12 -4.26
CA ILE A 84 -9.70 -11.21 -3.47
C ILE A 84 -10.07 -12.59 -4.00
N GLY A 85 -11.28 -12.78 -4.54
CA GLY A 85 -11.74 -14.06 -5.09
C GLY A 85 -11.21 -14.41 -6.48
N VAL A 86 -10.27 -13.63 -7.02
CA VAL A 86 -9.80 -13.77 -8.40
C VAL A 86 -9.05 -15.10 -8.64
N SER A 87 -9.11 -15.62 -9.87
CA SER A 87 -8.45 -16.88 -10.23
C SER A 87 -6.96 -16.69 -10.52
N LYS A 88 -6.18 -17.78 -10.49
CA LYS A 88 -4.78 -17.77 -10.92
C LYS A 88 -4.61 -17.24 -12.35
N GLY A 89 -5.50 -17.62 -13.28
CA GLY A 89 -5.43 -17.17 -14.68
C GLY A 89 -5.65 -15.67 -14.82
N ASP A 90 -6.50 -15.09 -13.98
CA ASP A 90 -6.75 -13.65 -13.96
C ASP A 90 -5.55 -12.88 -13.39
N ILE A 91 -4.84 -13.44 -12.40
CA ILE A 91 -3.57 -12.85 -11.93
C ILE A 91 -2.52 -12.88 -13.03
N VAL A 92 -2.34 -14.00 -13.75
CA VAL A 92 -1.43 -14.06 -14.91
C VAL A 92 -1.80 -12.99 -15.94
N THR A 93 -3.10 -12.82 -16.19
CA THR A 93 -3.61 -11.79 -17.11
C THR A 93 -3.25 -10.40 -16.61
N ALA A 94 -3.46 -10.10 -15.33
CA ALA A 94 -3.12 -8.82 -14.72
C ALA A 94 -1.61 -8.50 -14.82
N GLU A 95 -0.75 -9.49 -14.57
CA GLU A 95 0.71 -9.33 -14.68
C GLU A 95 1.15 -9.13 -16.15
N ASN A 96 0.55 -9.82 -17.10
CA ASN A 96 0.84 -9.61 -18.53
C ASN A 96 0.34 -8.25 -19.02
N ASP A 97 -0.84 -7.82 -18.53
CA ASP A 97 -1.44 -6.54 -18.87
C ASP A 97 -0.62 -5.37 -18.32
N VAL A 98 -0.17 -5.43 -17.06
CA VAL A 98 0.67 -4.37 -16.50
C VAL A 98 2.01 -4.29 -17.23
N GLU A 99 2.62 -5.42 -17.61
CA GLU A 99 3.85 -5.44 -18.41
C GLU A 99 3.67 -4.76 -19.76
N LYS A 100 2.65 -5.17 -20.52
CA LYS A 100 2.36 -4.60 -21.83
C LYS A 100 2.11 -3.10 -21.75
N LYS A 101 1.30 -2.64 -20.78
CA LYS A 101 1.00 -1.22 -20.58
C LYS A 101 2.25 -0.45 -20.15
N ALA A 102 3.09 -1.03 -19.29
CA ALA A 102 4.33 -0.43 -18.81
C ALA A 102 5.35 -0.23 -19.93
N LEU A 103 5.51 -1.20 -20.82
CA LEU A 103 6.38 -1.05 -22.00
C LEU A 103 5.93 0.11 -22.91
N LEU A 104 4.61 0.26 -23.13
CA LEU A 104 4.07 1.39 -23.88
C LEU A 104 4.35 2.74 -23.19
N ALA A 105 4.20 2.79 -21.86
CA ALA A 105 4.54 3.98 -21.08
C ALA A 105 6.03 4.31 -21.16
N MET A 106 6.90 3.32 -21.01
CA MET A 106 8.35 3.50 -21.10
C MET A 106 8.77 4.02 -22.48
N ASP A 107 8.20 3.47 -23.56
CA ASP A 107 8.52 3.89 -24.93
C ASP A 107 8.04 5.31 -25.22
N LYS A 108 6.85 5.68 -24.74
CA LYS A 108 6.28 7.01 -24.96
C LYS A 108 6.98 8.08 -24.14
N ASP A 109 7.24 7.81 -22.87
CA ASP A 109 7.77 8.79 -21.92
C ASP A 109 9.30 8.75 -21.85
N GLY A 110 9.96 7.85 -22.60
CA GLY A 110 11.41 7.71 -22.65
C GLY A 110 12.02 7.23 -21.31
N LEU A 111 11.34 6.31 -20.62
CA LEU A 111 11.75 5.85 -19.29
C LEU A 111 12.76 4.70 -19.36
N ASP A 112 13.79 4.78 -18.53
CA ASP A 112 14.76 3.67 -18.36
C ASP A 112 14.23 2.53 -17.49
N ALA A 113 13.31 2.86 -16.57
CA ALA A 113 12.67 1.89 -15.70
C ALA A 113 11.27 2.35 -15.29
N LEU A 114 10.41 1.39 -14.95
CA LEU A 114 9.09 1.63 -14.37
C LEU A 114 8.77 0.56 -13.34
N TYR A 115 8.44 0.98 -12.12
CA TYR A 115 7.95 0.06 -11.08
C TYR A 115 6.50 -0.30 -11.37
N CYS A 116 6.17 -1.59 -11.25
CA CYS A 116 4.82 -2.08 -11.46
C CYS A 116 4.28 -2.75 -10.19
N HIS A 117 2.97 -2.69 -9.98
CA HIS A 117 2.32 -3.21 -8.80
C HIS A 117 1.07 -4.01 -9.18
N THR A 118 1.03 -5.29 -8.85
CA THR A 118 -0.16 -6.12 -9.07
C THR A 118 -0.79 -6.49 -7.74
N THR A 119 -2.11 -6.45 -7.64
CA THR A 119 -2.81 -6.67 -6.37
C THR A 119 -3.91 -7.72 -6.45
N ARG A 120 -4.20 -8.32 -5.30
CA ARG A 120 -5.31 -9.25 -5.08
C ARG A 120 -5.89 -8.99 -3.70
N GLY A 121 -6.98 -8.24 -3.63
CA GLY A 121 -7.46 -7.73 -2.35
C GLY A 121 -6.39 -6.84 -1.70
N THR A 122 -6.06 -7.03 -0.44
CA THR A 122 -4.96 -6.27 0.23
C THR A 122 -3.60 -6.95 0.16
N MET A 123 -3.50 -8.03 -0.62
CA MET A 123 -2.22 -8.66 -0.95
C MET A 123 -1.66 -8.07 -2.23
N PHE A 124 -0.35 -8.01 -2.35
CA PHE A 124 0.30 -7.41 -3.51
C PHE A 124 1.63 -8.05 -3.86
N ARG A 125 2.08 -7.72 -5.06
CA ARG A 125 3.41 -8.01 -5.55
C ARG A 125 3.97 -6.81 -6.30
N THR A 126 5.24 -6.52 -6.07
CA THR A 126 5.94 -5.41 -6.70
C THR A 126 6.98 -5.91 -7.68
N TRP A 127 7.06 -5.22 -8.81
CA TRP A 127 7.91 -5.55 -9.93
C TRP A 127 8.65 -4.31 -10.40
N ILE A 128 9.65 -4.54 -11.24
CA ILE A 128 10.27 -3.50 -12.04
C ILE A 128 10.49 -3.99 -13.47
N ILE A 129 10.31 -3.09 -14.43
CA ILE A 129 10.77 -3.26 -15.80
C ILE A 129 11.90 -2.28 -16.02
N ARG A 130 13.01 -2.73 -16.61
CA ARG A 130 14.19 -1.89 -16.93
C ARG A 130 14.65 -2.11 -18.35
N ASN A 131 15.31 -1.13 -18.93
CA ASN A 131 16.12 -1.35 -20.13
C ASN A 131 17.44 -2.05 -19.74
N PRO A 132 17.97 -2.98 -20.58
CA PRO A 132 17.39 -3.45 -21.85
C PRO A 132 16.47 -4.67 -21.71
N THR A 133 16.31 -5.24 -20.51
CA THR A 133 15.61 -6.55 -20.32
C THR A 133 14.16 -6.48 -20.75
N ARG A 134 13.47 -5.37 -20.45
CA ARG A 134 12.09 -5.09 -20.85
C ARG A 134 11.11 -6.21 -20.47
N GLN A 135 11.33 -6.78 -19.28
CA GLN A 135 10.51 -7.83 -18.68
C GLN A 135 10.17 -7.43 -17.23
N LEU A 136 9.04 -7.89 -16.69
CA LEU A 136 8.76 -7.75 -15.27
C LEU A 136 9.70 -8.62 -14.44
N GLU A 137 10.53 -7.97 -13.64
CA GLU A 137 11.40 -8.57 -12.66
C GLU A 137 10.82 -8.34 -11.26
N PRO A 138 10.60 -9.38 -10.45
CA PRO A 138 10.03 -9.18 -9.12
C PRO A 138 11.02 -8.51 -8.17
N LEU A 139 10.56 -7.53 -7.39
CA LEU A 139 11.38 -6.93 -6.32
C LEU A 139 11.57 -7.86 -5.13
N PHE A 140 10.72 -8.89 -5.01
CA PHE A 140 10.77 -9.95 -4.01
C PHE A 140 10.02 -11.19 -4.51
N GLY A 141 10.38 -12.36 -3.96
CA GLY A 141 9.84 -13.65 -4.39
C GLY A 141 10.52 -14.21 -5.65
N THR A 142 10.00 -15.32 -6.16
CA THR A 142 10.55 -16.01 -7.36
C THR A 142 9.94 -15.48 -8.64
N ASP A 143 10.68 -15.45 -9.75
CA ASP A 143 10.13 -15.06 -11.06
C ASP A 143 9.16 -16.11 -11.63
N THR A 144 7.97 -16.16 -11.07
CA THR A 144 6.89 -17.07 -11.45
C THR A 144 5.59 -16.29 -11.54
N ARG A 145 5.07 -16.17 -12.75
CA ARG A 145 3.81 -15.45 -13.03
C ARG A 145 2.61 -16.20 -12.45
N GLY A 146 1.66 -15.45 -11.91
CA GLY A 146 0.43 -15.98 -11.33
C GLY A 146 0.63 -16.82 -10.07
N ASP A 147 1.82 -16.80 -9.48
CA ASP A 147 2.05 -17.48 -8.21
C ASP A 147 1.48 -16.63 -7.06
N MET A 148 0.28 -17.02 -6.63
CA MET A 148 -0.45 -16.34 -5.55
C MET A 148 0.27 -16.43 -4.20
N ASP A 149 1.20 -17.36 -4.02
CA ASP A 149 1.96 -17.50 -2.77
C ASP A 149 3.12 -16.50 -2.69
N GLN A 150 3.48 -15.85 -3.80
CA GLN A 150 4.45 -14.74 -3.83
C GLN A 150 3.83 -13.39 -3.46
N TYR A 151 2.51 -13.32 -3.31
CA TYR A 151 1.81 -12.10 -2.90
C TYR A 151 1.91 -11.96 -1.38
N VAL A 152 2.37 -10.80 -0.93
CA VAL A 152 2.49 -10.48 0.50
C VAL A 152 1.28 -9.68 0.94
N GLU A 153 0.83 -9.94 2.16
CA GLU A 153 -0.32 -9.26 2.74
C GLU A 153 0.12 -7.95 3.40
N TYR A 154 -0.52 -6.84 3.04
CA TYR A 154 -0.20 -5.50 3.52
C TYR A 154 -0.05 -5.39 5.04
N ARG A 155 -0.91 -6.03 5.84
CA ARG A 155 -0.83 -5.90 7.32
C ARG A 155 0.31 -6.68 7.98
N THR A 156 1.00 -7.55 7.24
CA THR A 156 2.14 -8.31 7.75
C THR A 156 3.39 -7.45 7.79
N VAL A 157 4.40 -7.87 8.56
CA VAL A 157 5.73 -7.24 8.56
C VAL A 157 6.35 -7.21 7.15
N PRO A 158 6.46 -8.34 6.42
CA PRO A 158 7.02 -8.33 5.06
C PRO A 158 6.21 -7.48 4.09
N GLY A 159 4.87 -7.45 4.22
CA GLY A 159 4.02 -6.60 3.39
C GLY A 159 4.30 -5.11 3.58
N GLN A 160 4.42 -4.64 4.82
CA GLN A 160 4.77 -3.25 5.08
C GLN A 160 6.17 -2.92 4.59
N TYR A 161 7.15 -3.75 4.94
CA TYR A 161 8.53 -3.56 4.50
C TYR A 161 8.65 -3.46 2.99
N HIS A 162 8.05 -4.37 2.22
CA HIS A 162 8.14 -4.34 0.76
C HIS A 162 7.42 -3.15 0.13
N LEU A 163 6.30 -2.69 0.71
CA LEU A 163 5.63 -1.49 0.22
C LEU A 163 6.48 -0.25 0.52
N HIS A 164 7.01 -0.11 1.74
CA HIS A 164 7.86 1.02 2.11
C HIS A 164 9.19 1.03 1.33
N ARG A 165 9.77 -0.15 1.06
CA ARG A 165 10.94 -0.30 0.19
C ARG A 165 10.67 0.22 -1.23
N LEU A 166 9.49 -0.05 -1.79
CA LEU A 166 9.08 0.55 -3.07
C LEU A 166 9.08 2.09 -2.98
N GLY A 167 8.50 2.64 -1.90
CA GLY A 167 8.54 4.07 -1.63
C GLY A 167 9.96 4.64 -1.63
N SER A 168 10.88 4.04 -0.87
CA SER A 168 12.28 4.45 -0.80
C SER A 168 12.99 4.36 -2.15
N LEU A 169 12.76 3.28 -2.91
CA LEU A 169 13.35 3.09 -4.23
C LEU A 169 12.88 4.13 -5.26
N VAL A 170 11.63 4.56 -5.18
CA VAL A 170 11.08 5.60 -6.06
C VAL A 170 11.61 6.99 -5.66
N LYS A 171 11.64 7.29 -4.37
CA LYS A 171 12.08 8.58 -3.82
C LYS A 171 13.59 8.74 -3.70
N ASN A 172 14.35 7.69 -4.02
CA ASN A 172 15.79 7.61 -3.80
C ASN A 172 16.18 7.89 -2.31
N GLU A 173 15.39 7.34 -1.39
CA GLU A 173 15.62 7.40 0.06
C GLU A 173 16.30 6.11 0.57
N PRO A 174 16.92 6.13 1.76
CA PRO A 174 17.42 4.92 2.39
C PRO A 174 16.33 3.85 2.52
N GLU A 175 16.73 2.59 2.33
CA GLU A 175 15.83 1.45 2.49
C GLU A 175 15.43 1.32 3.98
N PRO A 176 14.13 1.08 4.29
CA PRO A 176 13.69 0.95 5.68
C PRO A 176 14.25 -0.33 6.31
N ILE A 177 14.40 -0.33 7.63
CA ILE A 177 14.85 -1.50 8.38
C ILE A 177 13.65 -2.41 8.63
N LEU A 178 13.80 -3.71 8.36
CA LEU A 178 12.74 -4.71 8.48
C LEU A 178 12.14 -4.77 9.90
N ASP A 179 12.97 -4.62 10.93
CA ASP A 179 12.60 -4.69 12.34
C ASP A 179 11.78 -3.48 12.84
N ASP A 180 11.69 -2.40 12.05
CA ASP A 180 10.86 -1.23 12.37
C ASP A 180 9.37 -1.51 12.15
N PHE A 181 9.03 -2.60 11.47
CA PHE A 181 7.67 -2.97 11.13
C PHE A 181 7.08 -3.97 12.11
N LYS A 182 5.77 -3.87 12.31
CA LYS A 182 4.99 -4.77 13.17
C LYS A 182 3.67 -5.13 12.53
N PHE A 183 3.10 -6.27 12.89
CA PHE A 183 1.79 -6.66 12.41
C PHE A 183 0.71 -5.62 12.76
N LEU A 184 -0.10 -5.23 11.77
CA LEU A 184 -1.15 -4.21 11.96
C LEU A 184 -2.46 -4.84 12.46
N TYR A 185 -2.52 -5.09 13.77
CA TYR A 185 -3.68 -5.69 14.44
C TYR A 185 -4.97 -4.86 14.34
N ASP A 186 -4.85 -3.56 14.06
CA ASP A 186 -6.00 -2.66 13.93
C ASP A 186 -6.74 -2.82 12.59
N LEU A 187 -6.15 -3.53 11.61
CA LEU A 187 -6.73 -3.82 10.31
C LEU A 187 -7.37 -5.22 10.27
N GLY A 188 -8.69 -5.29 10.51
CA GLY A 188 -9.46 -6.54 10.50
C GLY A 188 -9.98 -6.93 9.11
N ALA A 189 -9.78 -8.20 8.74
CA ALA A 189 -10.26 -8.81 7.50
C ALA A 189 -11.41 -9.81 7.71
N GLY A 190 -11.85 -9.98 8.97
CA GLY A 190 -12.78 -11.03 9.37
C GLY A 190 -12.05 -12.34 9.69
N ILE A 191 -12.68 -13.20 10.49
CA ILE A 191 -12.00 -14.30 11.19
C ILE A 191 -11.17 -15.24 10.28
N VAL A 192 -11.70 -15.57 9.10
CA VAL A 192 -11.04 -16.51 8.17
C VAL A 192 -9.75 -15.89 7.61
N TRP A 193 -9.81 -14.64 7.17
CA TRP A 193 -8.67 -13.93 6.61
C TRP A 193 -7.70 -13.47 7.69
N ASP A 194 -8.20 -13.05 8.86
CA ASP A 194 -7.38 -12.72 10.01
C ASP A 194 -6.50 -13.92 10.40
N HIS A 195 -7.07 -15.12 10.46
CA HIS A 195 -6.30 -16.33 10.74
C HIS A 195 -5.23 -16.61 9.67
N ARG A 196 -5.59 -16.49 8.39
CA ARG A 196 -4.63 -16.65 7.29
C ARG A 196 -3.48 -15.64 7.35
N HIS A 197 -3.77 -14.37 7.61
CA HIS A 197 -2.75 -13.33 7.70
C HIS A 197 -1.84 -13.52 8.91
N MET A 198 -2.40 -13.97 10.04
CA MET A 198 -1.59 -14.34 11.20
C MET A 198 -0.67 -15.52 10.88
N GLN A 199 -1.15 -16.53 10.15
CA GLN A 199 -0.30 -17.64 9.74
C GLN A 199 0.85 -17.16 8.84
N MET A 200 0.57 -16.29 7.86
CA MET A 200 1.60 -15.69 7.01
C MET A 200 2.66 -14.92 7.83
N GLN A 201 2.23 -14.20 8.88
CA GLN A 201 3.14 -13.50 9.79
C GLN A 201 4.01 -14.48 10.59
N LEU A 202 3.42 -15.54 11.16
CA LEU A 202 4.14 -16.57 11.92
C LEU A 202 5.15 -17.31 11.04
N ASP A 203 4.76 -17.66 9.81
CA ASP A 203 5.65 -18.34 8.85
C ASP A 203 6.83 -17.43 8.44
N PHE A 204 6.62 -16.12 8.40
CA PHE A 204 7.70 -15.15 8.20
C PHE A 204 8.62 -15.09 9.43
N GLU A 205 8.08 -14.94 10.64
CA GLU A 205 8.87 -14.87 11.87
C GLU A 205 9.74 -16.11 12.07
N HIS A 206 9.20 -17.30 11.79
CA HIS A 206 9.95 -18.55 11.84
C HIS A 206 11.12 -18.55 10.86
N ARG A 207 10.87 -18.25 9.58
CA ARG A 207 11.93 -18.19 8.55
C ARG A 207 12.99 -17.13 8.86
N HIS A 208 12.57 -15.98 9.39
CA HIS A 208 13.48 -14.91 9.75
C HIS A 208 14.36 -15.30 10.95
N SER A 209 13.76 -15.91 11.99
CA SER A 209 14.48 -16.47 13.13
C SER A 209 15.50 -17.53 12.70
N ASP A 210 15.11 -18.46 11.82
CA ASP A 210 16.01 -19.49 11.27
C ASP A 210 17.18 -18.88 10.50
N ALA A 211 16.90 -17.85 9.68
CA ALA A 211 17.94 -17.15 8.92
C ALA A 211 18.93 -16.42 9.84
N MET A 212 18.45 -15.75 10.89
CA MET A 212 19.29 -15.08 11.87
C MET A 212 20.12 -16.09 12.68
N ALA A 213 19.53 -17.22 13.06
CA ALA A 213 20.23 -18.30 13.76
C ALA A 213 21.33 -18.93 12.89
N ALA A 214 21.15 -19.00 11.56
CA ALA A 214 22.16 -19.51 10.64
C ALA A 214 23.38 -18.58 10.47
N LEU A 215 23.24 -17.28 10.78
CA LEU A 215 24.33 -16.31 10.69
C LEU A 215 25.23 -16.31 11.95
N LEU A 216 24.70 -16.70 13.11
CA LEU A 216 25.44 -16.69 14.39
C LEU A 216 26.68 -17.64 14.43
N PRO A 217 26.62 -18.89 13.93
CA PRO A 217 27.74 -19.84 14.04
C PRO A 217 29.01 -19.43 13.26
N GLN A 218 28.93 -18.49 12.32
CA GLN A 218 30.09 -18.06 11.53
C GLN A 218 30.99 -17.05 12.27
N GLN A 219 30.52 -16.42 13.35
CA GLN A 219 31.34 -15.46 14.10
C GLN A 219 32.20 -16.11 15.19
N GLU A 220 31.84 -17.29 15.70
CA GLU A 220 32.62 -17.97 16.74
C GLU A 220 33.82 -18.76 16.20
N GLY A 221 33.92 -18.96 14.87
CA GLY A 221 35.00 -19.69 14.21
C GLY A 221 36.24 -18.86 13.83
N PHE A 222 36.21 -17.53 13.94
CA PHE A 222 37.30 -16.65 13.48
C PHE A 222 38.34 -16.27 14.54
N ASN A 223 38.23 -16.81 15.77
CA ASN A 223 39.12 -16.50 16.88
C ASN A 223 39.95 -17.71 17.38
N ALA A 224 40.47 -18.57 16.50
CA ALA A 224 41.49 -19.55 16.92
C ALA A 224 42.24 -20.25 15.75
N ALA A 225 42.93 -19.53 14.87
CA ALA A 225 44.02 -20.16 14.10
C ALA A 225 45.01 -19.12 13.54
N SER A 226 46.14 -19.01 14.25
CA SER A 226 47.47 -18.77 13.67
C SER A 226 47.73 -17.41 13.01
N ILE A 227 48.06 -16.41 13.83
CA ILE A 227 48.98 -15.34 13.41
C ILE A 227 50.30 -16.03 13.02
N PRO A 228 50.78 -15.97 11.76
CA PRO A 228 52.12 -16.39 11.44
C PRO A 228 53.07 -15.42 12.16
N GLN A 229 53.96 -15.96 13.02
CA GLN A 229 55.09 -15.19 13.53
C GLN A 229 55.91 -14.69 12.33
N ALA A 230 55.77 -13.41 12.00
CA ALA A 230 56.63 -12.74 11.04
C ALA A 230 58.04 -12.67 11.66
N ALA A 231 58.98 -13.35 11.01
CA ALA A 231 60.40 -13.24 11.29
C ALA A 231 60.85 -11.80 11.00
N GLU A 232 61.67 -11.28 11.92
CA GLU A 232 62.34 -10.00 11.82
C GLU A 232 63.20 -9.89 10.56
N GLY A 233 63.20 -8.69 9.99
CA GLY A 233 64.30 -8.20 9.17
C GLY A 233 63.91 -7.94 7.71
N LEU A 234 63.59 -6.69 7.39
CA LEU A 234 64.10 -6.06 6.18
C LEU A 234 63.88 -4.54 6.21
N GLU A 235 64.89 -3.87 5.67
CA GLU A 235 65.27 -2.48 5.85
C GLU A 235 64.32 -1.48 5.17
N LEU A 236 64.23 -0.30 5.77
CA LEU A 236 63.73 0.93 5.13
C LEU A 236 64.63 1.32 3.94
N PRO A 237 64.05 1.92 2.91
CA PRO A 237 64.63 3.15 2.41
C PRO A 237 63.65 4.31 2.42
N SER A 238 64.21 5.46 2.78
CA SER A 238 63.63 6.79 2.71
C SER A 238 63.27 7.24 1.30
N ALA A 239 62.42 8.28 1.30
CA ALA A 239 62.23 9.31 0.28
C ALA A 239 61.33 8.96 -0.92
N MET A 240 60.23 9.69 -1.07
CA MET A 240 60.24 10.90 -1.90
C MET A 240 58.97 11.73 -1.69
N GLN A 241 59.20 13.04 -1.58
CA GLN A 241 58.22 14.13 -1.73
C GLN A 241 57.77 14.25 -3.18
N ALA A 242 56.50 14.60 -3.38
CA ALA A 242 55.97 15.46 -4.44
C ALA A 242 54.54 15.82 -3.99
N ASP A 243 54.27 17.03 -3.53
CA ASP A 243 53.91 18.20 -4.35
C ASP A 243 52.74 17.90 -5.28
N ASN A 244 51.56 18.41 -4.92
CA ASN A 244 50.57 18.80 -5.91
C ASN A 244 49.79 20.02 -5.39
N GLU A 245 50.27 21.18 -5.82
CA GLU A 245 49.54 22.45 -5.89
C GLU A 245 48.28 22.24 -6.75
N GLY A 246 47.13 22.78 -6.35
CA GLY A 246 46.70 24.08 -6.86
C GLY A 246 45.81 23.89 -8.10
N PHE A 247 44.50 23.98 -7.93
CA PHE A 247 43.62 24.30 -9.06
C PHE A 247 42.54 25.28 -8.60
N GLU A 248 42.63 26.46 -9.18
CA GLU A 248 41.86 27.65 -8.91
C GLU A 248 40.46 27.59 -9.54
N GLU A 249 39.61 28.44 -8.96
CA GLU A 249 38.30 28.85 -9.42
C GLU A 249 38.34 29.45 -10.84
N GLU A 250 37.37 29.09 -11.68
CA GLU A 250 36.88 30.00 -12.72
C GLU A 250 35.39 30.23 -12.54
N THR A 251 35.10 31.44 -12.08
CA THR A 251 33.83 32.14 -12.20
C THR A 251 33.53 32.43 -13.68
N SER A 252 32.32 32.14 -14.14
CA SER A 252 31.75 32.87 -15.27
C SER A 252 30.28 33.17 -15.02
N GLU A 253 30.04 34.42 -14.65
CA GLU A 253 28.78 35.10 -14.86
C GLU A 253 28.48 35.14 -16.37
N MET A 254 27.23 34.88 -16.76
CA MET A 254 26.63 35.61 -17.88
C MET A 254 25.10 35.62 -17.74
N SER A 255 24.61 36.85 -17.68
CA SER A 255 23.23 37.29 -17.81
C SER A 255 22.63 36.90 -19.15
N GLU A 256 21.31 36.67 -19.20
CA GLU A 256 20.36 37.56 -19.90
C GLU A 256 18.95 36.96 -19.91
N THR A 257 18.02 37.72 -19.33
CA THR A 257 16.57 37.64 -19.56
C THR A 257 16.21 38.05 -20.99
N PRO A 258 15.12 37.50 -21.54
CA PRO A 258 14.20 38.37 -22.26
C PRO A 258 12.75 38.24 -21.79
N THR A 259 12.21 39.43 -21.57
CA THR A 259 10.81 39.81 -21.44
C THR A 259 9.96 39.40 -22.66
N PHE A 260 8.86 38.70 -22.40
CA PHE A 260 7.64 38.63 -23.22
C PHE A 260 6.50 38.50 -22.20
N GLY A 261 5.34 39.12 -22.28
CA GLY A 261 4.63 39.86 -23.31
C GLY A 261 3.18 39.77 -22.85
N GLN A 262 2.59 40.91 -22.47
CA GLN A 262 1.18 40.97 -22.07
C GLN A 262 0.31 40.70 -23.29
N GLU A 263 -0.65 39.78 -23.17
CA GLU A 263 -1.85 39.83 -24.00
C GLU A 263 -3.10 39.63 -23.14
N GLN A 264 -4.00 40.58 -23.33
CA GLN A 264 -5.31 40.71 -22.75
C GLN A 264 -6.25 39.66 -23.33
N THR A 265 -7.06 39.04 -22.49
CA THR A 265 -8.46 38.77 -22.84
C THR A 265 -9.33 39.04 -21.63
N ASP A 266 -10.12 40.10 -21.76
CA ASP A 266 -11.40 40.25 -21.09
C ASP A 266 -12.23 38.97 -21.27
N ASP A 267 -12.88 38.50 -20.20
CA ASP A 267 -14.32 38.28 -20.31
C ASP A 267 -15.00 38.19 -18.94
N SER A 268 -16.12 38.89 -18.91
CA SER A 268 -16.97 39.21 -17.79
C SER A 268 -17.77 38.03 -17.26
N TYR A 269 -17.77 37.81 -15.94
CA TYR A 269 -18.95 37.29 -15.22
C TYR A 269 -18.94 37.79 -13.78
N ARG A 270 -19.68 38.89 -13.52
CA ARG A 270 -19.94 39.43 -12.18
C ARG A 270 -21.37 39.06 -11.77
N GLY A 271 -21.51 37.96 -11.04
CA GLY A 271 -22.69 37.65 -10.24
C GLY A 271 -22.40 37.96 -8.77
N GLN A 272 -22.92 39.09 -8.26
CA GLN A 272 -22.99 39.34 -6.82
C GLN A 272 -24.35 38.86 -6.32
N SER A 273 -24.37 37.94 -5.36
CA SER A 273 -25.34 38.04 -4.26
C SER A 273 -24.68 37.56 -2.97
N SER A 274 -24.63 38.50 -2.03
CA SER A 274 -24.13 38.33 -0.68
C SER A 274 -25.25 37.74 0.18
N GLN A 275 -24.98 36.64 0.89
CA GLN A 275 -25.70 36.29 2.12
C GLN A 275 -24.69 35.87 3.20
N THR A 276 -24.52 36.81 4.12
CA THR A 276 -24.23 36.71 5.55
C THR A 276 -23.97 35.30 6.11
N GLN A 277 -22.72 35.02 6.49
CA GLN A 277 -22.37 33.93 7.40
C GLN A 277 -22.42 34.44 8.84
N GLU A 278 -23.43 33.99 9.60
CA GLU A 278 -23.37 33.98 11.06
C GLU A 278 -22.52 32.78 11.50
N GLN A 279 -21.40 33.08 12.16
CA GLN A 279 -20.50 32.13 12.77
C GLN A 279 -21.16 31.56 14.02
N THR A 280 -21.79 30.38 13.90
CA THR A 280 -22.28 29.63 15.07
C THR A 280 -21.15 28.75 15.58
N GLN A 281 -20.83 28.87 16.86
CA GLN A 281 -19.87 28.02 17.58
C GLN A 281 -20.19 26.54 17.37
N VAL A 282 -19.24 25.78 16.84
CA VAL A 282 -19.30 24.32 16.79
C VAL A 282 -19.05 23.78 18.19
N GLN A 283 -20.12 23.63 18.97
CA GLN A 283 -20.11 22.69 20.08
C GLN A 283 -19.99 21.27 19.50
N ALA A 284 -18.90 20.59 19.82
CA ALA A 284 -18.72 19.18 19.54
C ALA A 284 -19.81 18.37 20.26
N SER A 285 -20.93 18.15 19.57
CA SER A 285 -21.96 17.21 19.99
C SER A 285 -21.35 15.81 20.03
N SER A 286 -21.09 15.30 21.23
CA SER A 286 -20.80 13.90 21.46
C SER A 286 -22.04 13.10 21.08
N SER A 287 -22.13 12.67 19.82
CA SER A 287 -23.20 11.79 19.37
C SER A 287 -23.07 10.47 20.13
N LEU A 288 -23.89 10.29 21.16
CA LEU A 288 -24.15 9.00 21.79
C LEU A 288 -24.61 8.06 20.67
N ALA A 289 -23.81 7.04 20.37
CA ALA A 289 -24.25 5.98 19.46
C ALA A 289 -25.49 5.33 20.08
N VAL A 290 -26.65 5.54 19.46
CA VAL A 290 -27.89 4.91 19.88
C VAL A 290 -27.89 3.49 19.34
N TYR A 291 -27.71 2.53 20.23
CA TYR A 291 -27.85 1.12 19.89
C TYR A 291 -29.33 0.73 19.92
N HIS A 292 -29.79 0.04 18.87
CA HIS A 292 -31.10 -0.58 18.85
C HIS A 292 -30.95 -2.07 19.13
N GLU A 293 -31.54 -2.53 20.23
CA GLU A 293 -31.60 -3.96 20.53
C GLU A 293 -32.59 -4.65 19.59
N VAL A 294 -32.15 -5.74 18.97
CA VAL A 294 -32.99 -6.59 18.11
C VAL A 294 -32.91 -8.03 18.58
N ARG A 295 -34.04 -8.73 18.61
CA ARG A 295 -34.06 -10.16 18.92
C ARG A 295 -33.74 -10.96 17.67
N LEU A 296 -32.68 -11.75 17.76
CA LEU A 296 -32.30 -12.72 16.73
C LEU A 296 -33.06 -14.02 16.94
N SER A 297 -33.61 -14.56 15.86
CA SER A 297 -34.28 -15.86 15.81
C SER A 297 -33.47 -16.78 14.91
N VAL A 298 -33.32 -18.05 15.29
CA VAL A 298 -32.64 -19.05 14.46
C VAL A 298 -33.66 -19.94 13.76
N GLU A 299 -33.66 -19.94 12.44
CA GLU A 299 -34.47 -20.82 11.61
C GLU A 299 -33.61 -21.94 11.01
N ARG A 300 -33.86 -23.20 11.39
CA ARG A 300 -33.25 -24.38 10.75
C ARG A 300 -34.14 -24.85 9.60
N LYS A 301 -33.62 -24.86 8.36
CA LYS A 301 -34.32 -25.39 7.17
C LYS A 301 -33.44 -26.44 6.47
N LYS A 302 -34.02 -27.17 5.51
CA LYS A 302 -33.29 -28.18 4.71
C LYS A 302 -32.01 -27.66 4.05
N LYS A 303 -31.96 -26.35 3.74
CA LYS A 303 -30.83 -25.68 3.07
C LYS A 303 -29.83 -25.03 4.03
N GLY A 304 -30.02 -25.14 5.35
CA GLY A 304 -29.10 -24.60 6.35
C GLY A 304 -29.77 -23.88 7.52
N THR A 305 -28.92 -23.28 8.36
CA THR A 305 -29.29 -22.48 9.53
C THR A 305 -29.27 -21.01 9.18
N TYR A 306 -30.38 -20.31 9.45
CA TYR A 306 -30.54 -18.89 9.16
C TYR A 306 -30.74 -18.11 10.45
N ILE A 307 -30.19 -16.91 10.50
CA ILE A 307 -30.46 -15.90 11.52
C ILE A 307 -31.46 -14.92 10.92
N VAL A 308 -32.57 -14.70 11.63
CA VAL A 308 -33.69 -13.87 11.21
C VAL A 308 -34.02 -12.86 12.28
N PHE A 309 -34.22 -11.61 11.91
CA PHE A 309 -34.54 -10.53 12.85
C PHE A 309 -35.22 -9.36 12.14
N ASN A 310 -35.85 -8.48 12.92
CA ASN A 310 -36.51 -7.28 12.40
C ASN A 310 -35.81 -6.01 12.90
N HIS A 311 -35.58 -5.06 12.01
CA HIS A 311 -35.04 -3.74 12.34
C HIS A 311 -35.68 -2.68 11.45
N GLY A 312 -36.17 -1.58 12.03
CA GLY A 312 -36.82 -0.50 11.28
C GLY A 312 -38.03 -0.94 10.44
N GLY A 313 -38.81 -1.90 10.93
CA GLY A 313 -39.96 -2.46 10.20
C GLY A 313 -39.61 -3.38 9.03
N ARG A 314 -38.33 -3.71 8.83
CA ARG A 314 -37.85 -4.63 7.79
C ARG A 314 -37.34 -5.93 8.39
N SER A 315 -37.62 -7.05 7.72
CA SER A 315 -37.08 -8.36 8.09
C SER A 315 -35.75 -8.61 7.38
N PHE A 316 -34.76 -9.06 8.16
CA PHE A 316 -33.45 -9.48 7.68
C PHE A 316 -33.32 -10.98 7.86
N ARG A 317 -32.67 -11.62 6.89
CA ARG A 317 -32.36 -13.05 6.91
C ARG A 317 -30.98 -13.28 6.33
N THR A 318 -30.14 -13.93 7.11
CA THR A 318 -28.72 -14.15 6.81
C THR A 318 -28.33 -15.55 7.27
N THR A 319 -27.29 -16.14 6.69
CA THR A 319 -26.75 -17.43 7.12
C THR A 319 -25.68 -17.21 8.19
N GLY A 320 -25.50 -18.19 9.09
CA GLY A 320 -24.59 -18.02 10.23
C GLY A 320 -23.13 -17.77 9.85
N ASP A 321 -22.69 -18.32 8.71
CA ASP A 321 -21.36 -18.13 8.12
C ASP A 321 -21.09 -16.71 7.60
N GLN A 322 -22.12 -15.88 7.45
CA GLN A 322 -21.97 -14.48 7.07
C GLN A 322 -21.65 -13.55 8.26
N TRP A 323 -21.73 -14.08 9.48
CA TRP A 323 -21.41 -13.33 10.70
C TRP A 323 -19.97 -13.58 11.10
N MET A 324 -19.19 -12.52 11.24
CA MET A 324 -17.77 -12.61 11.55
C MET A 324 -17.55 -12.37 13.04
N SER A 325 -16.69 -13.16 13.69
CA SER A 325 -16.29 -12.83 15.06
C SER A 325 -15.62 -11.46 15.08
N ALA A 326 -16.04 -10.63 16.03
CA ALA A 326 -15.56 -9.28 16.22
C ALA A 326 -15.45 -8.98 17.72
N ARG A 327 -14.90 -7.82 18.03
CA ARG A 327 -14.95 -7.25 19.38
C ARG A 327 -15.61 -5.89 19.30
N ASP A 328 -16.53 -5.63 20.24
CA ASP A 328 -17.15 -4.31 20.33
C ASP A 328 -16.19 -3.27 20.94
N GLU A 329 -16.65 -2.04 21.08
CA GLU A 329 -15.90 -0.95 21.71
C GLU A 329 -15.57 -1.18 23.20
N ASN A 330 -16.20 -2.16 23.85
CA ASN A 330 -15.92 -2.59 25.22
C ASN A 330 -15.02 -3.84 25.26
N ASN A 331 -14.41 -4.20 24.13
CA ASN A 331 -13.61 -5.41 23.97
C ASN A 331 -14.38 -6.71 24.23
N ARG A 332 -15.72 -6.68 24.22
CA ARG A 332 -16.58 -7.86 24.38
C ARG A 332 -16.62 -8.62 23.07
N GLN A 333 -16.48 -9.94 23.16
CA GLN A 333 -16.63 -10.80 21.99
C GLN A 333 -18.06 -10.71 21.47
N CYS A 334 -18.18 -10.53 20.15
CA CYS A 334 -19.45 -10.53 19.46
C CYS A 334 -19.27 -11.13 18.06
N TYR A 335 -20.37 -11.20 17.33
CA TYR A 335 -20.41 -11.51 15.92
C TYR A 335 -20.99 -10.31 15.19
N GLN A 336 -20.36 -9.87 14.12
CA GLN A 336 -20.75 -8.70 13.34
C GLN A 336 -21.15 -9.11 11.93
N TRP A 337 -22.24 -8.54 11.45
CA TRP A 337 -22.72 -8.70 10.08
C TRP A 337 -23.08 -7.33 9.49
N TYR A 338 -22.63 -7.04 8.28
CA TYR A 338 -23.01 -5.82 7.56
C TYR A 338 -24.17 -6.10 6.60
N SER A 339 -25.20 -5.28 6.69
CA SER A 339 -26.33 -5.35 5.76
C SER A 339 -26.23 -4.28 4.70
N ASN A 340 -26.03 -4.68 3.45
CA ASN A 340 -26.05 -3.77 2.30
C ASN A 340 -27.40 -3.03 2.15
N SER A 341 -28.52 -3.68 2.48
CA SER A 341 -29.85 -3.09 2.35
C SER A 341 -30.20 -2.09 3.45
N ALA A 342 -29.62 -2.27 4.66
CA ALA A 342 -29.77 -1.32 5.76
C ALA A 342 -28.65 -0.26 5.78
N LYS A 343 -27.52 -0.52 5.11
CA LYS A 343 -26.26 0.25 5.22
C LYS A 343 -25.79 0.39 6.67
N LEU A 344 -25.93 -0.68 7.45
CA LEU A 344 -25.67 -0.72 8.89
C LEU A 344 -25.02 -2.05 9.31
N PHE A 345 -24.25 -2.00 10.39
CA PHE A 345 -23.71 -3.18 11.06
C PHE A 345 -24.66 -3.68 12.15
N PHE A 346 -24.88 -4.98 12.19
CA PHE A 346 -25.56 -5.70 13.26
C PHE A 346 -24.55 -6.46 14.08
N ARG A 347 -24.74 -6.51 15.40
CA ARG A 347 -23.88 -7.24 16.34
C ARG A 347 -24.70 -8.22 17.18
N ALA A 348 -24.19 -9.43 17.33
CA ALA A 348 -24.75 -10.48 18.18
C ALA A 348 -23.74 -10.83 19.28
N TYR A 349 -24.12 -10.71 20.55
CA TYR A 349 -23.22 -10.93 21.69
C TYR A 349 -23.27 -12.35 22.26
N GLN A 350 -24.18 -13.18 21.76
CA GLN A 350 -24.28 -14.60 22.08
C GLN A 350 -24.60 -15.38 20.81
N TRP A 351 -23.80 -16.41 20.54
CA TRP A 351 -24.02 -17.35 19.45
C TRP A 351 -24.57 -18.65 20.02
N PRO A 352 -25.61 -19.25 19.43
CA PRO A 352 -26.11 -20.55 19.86
C PRO A 352 -25.22 -21.72 19.45
#